data_AF-A0A817W0U2-F1
#
_entry.id   AF-A0A817W0U2-F1
#
_cell.length_a   1.000
_cell.length_b   1.000
_cell.length_c   1.000
_cell.angle_alpha   90.00
_cell.angle_beta   90.00
_cell.angle_gamma   90.00
#
_symmetry.space_group_name_H-M   'P 1'
#
loop_
_entity.id
_entity.type
_entity.pdbx_description
1 polymer ?
#
loop_
_entity_poly.entity_id
_entity_poly.type
_entity_poly.pdbx_seq_one_letter_code
_entity_poly.pdbx_strand_id
1 'polypeptide(L)' 'MVGVGIKGILVYDKNGLLLASKDVSISPGPIALLAEFAESLSGGKTTVCLEHNEAQVLIQQTDKTVVAVYAKHVT' A
#
# COMPACT_ATOMS: atom_id res chain seq x y z
N MET A 1 -19.21 15.01 7.18
CA MET A 1 -17.81 14.89 6.74
C MET A 1 -17.58 13.44 6.40
N VAL A 2 -17.20 13.11 5.17
CA VAL A 2 -16.76 11.74 4.87
C VAL A 2 -15.40 11.56 5.54
N GLY A 3 -15.35 10.76 6.61
CA GLY A 3 -14.10 10.42 7.26
C GLY A 3 -13.35 9.35 6.46
N VAL A 4 -12.04 9.24 6.60
CA VAL A 4 -11.28 8.12 6.05
C VAL A 4 -10.80 7.26 7.21
N GLY A 5 -11.23 6.00 7.24
CA GLY A 5 -10.88 5.05 8.28
C GLY A 5 -9.87 4.02 7.76
N ILE A 6 -8.75 3.85 8.45
CA ILE A 6 -7.81 2.77 8.16
C ILE A 6 -8.48 1.45 8.51
N LYS A 7 -8.67 0.58 7.51
CA LYS A 7 -9.29 -0.73 7.65
C LYS A 7 -8.30 -1.87 7.58
N GLY A 8 -7.12 -1.64 7.03
CA GLY A 8 -6.06 -2.64 7.08
C GLY A 8 -4.69 -2.11 6.70
N ILE A 9 -3.67 -2.83 7.14
CA ILE A 9 -2.26 -2.52 6.89
C ILE A 9 -1.54 -3.81 6.53
N LEU A 10 -0.67 -3.73 5.54
CA LEU A 10 0.26 -4.79 5.15
C LEU A 10 1.66 -4.22 5.11
N VAL A 11 2.61 -5.02 5.58
CA VAL A 11 4.03 -4.70 5.54
C VAL A 11 4.73 -5.88 4.89
N TYR A 12 5.47 -5.59 3.83
CA TYR A 12 6.27 -6.53 3.08
C TYR A 12 7.74 -6.12 3.13
N ASP A 13 8.63 -7.07 2.90
CA ASP A 13 9.99 -6.73 2.49
C ASP A 13 10.00 -6.31 1.01
N LYS A 14 11.14 -5.83 0.54
CA LYS A 14 11.34 -5.45 -0.88
C LYS A 14 11.20 -6.61 -1.88
N ASN A 15 11.23 -7.86 -1.42
CA ASN A 15 11.11 -9.06 -2.28
C ASN A 15 9.68 -9.59 -2.31
N GLY A 16 8.72 -8.92 -1.65
CA GLY A 16 7.33 -9.35 -1.57
C GLY A 16 7.06 -10.40 -0.47
N LEU A 17 7.97 -10.63 0.46
CA LEU A 17 7.71 -11.45 1.64
C LEU A 17 6.83 -10.68 2.63
N LEU A 18 5.71 -11.27 3.05
CA LEU A 18 4.86 -10.68 4.08
C LEU A 18 5.57 -10.69 5.44
N LEU A 19 5.75 -9.51 6.03
CA LEU A 19 6.33 -9.31 7.36
C LEU A 19 5.25 -9.15 8.44
N ALA A 20 4.19 -8.41 8.13
CA ALA A 20 3.06 -8.20 9.03
C ALA A 20 1.78 -7.84 8.27
N SER A 21 0.63 -8.28 8.76
CA SER A 21 -0.68 -7.89 8.24
C SER A 21 -1.68 -7.63 9.36
N LYS A 22 -2.64 -6.74 9.09
CA LYS A 22 -3.81 -6.53 9.94
C LYS A 22 -5.03 -6.24 9.08
N ASP A 23 -6.11 -6.99 9.33
CA ASP A 23 -7.48 -6.74 8.87
C ASP A 23 -7.67 -6.59 7.35
N VAL A 24 -6.72 -7.05 6.54
CA VAL A 24 -6.85 -7.10 5.08
C VAL A 24 -6.03 -8.27 4.50
N SER A 25 -6.55 -8.88 3.43
CA SER A 25 -5.87 -9.93 2.68
C SER A 25 -5.61 -9.45 1.25
N ILE A 26 -4.55 -8.66 1.05
CA ILE A 26 -4.08 -8.28 -0.29
C ILE A 26 -2.82 -9.08 -0.62
N SER A 27 -2.73 -9.52 -1.88
CA SER A 27 -1.59 -10.29 -2.35
C SER A 27 -0.29 -9.46 -2.30
N PRO A 28 0.80 -10.00 -1.71
CA PRO A 28 2.09 -9.29 -1.59
C PRO A 28 2.72 -8.89 -2.92
N GLY A 29 2.69 -9.80 -3.90
CA GLY A 29 3.45 -9.67 -5.14
C GLY A 29 3.08 -8.41 -5.93
N PRO A 30 1.79 -8.18 -6.24
CA PRO A 30 1.36 -6.97 -6.93
C PRO A 30 1.70 -5.68 -6.20
N ILE A 31 1.64 -5.66 -4.87
CA ILE A 31 1.95 -4.46 -4.06
C ILE A 31 3.44 -4.12 -4.17
N ALA A 32 4.33 -5.11 -4.02
CA ALA A 32 5.77 -4.89 -4.12
C ALA A 32 6.15 -4.41 -5.53
N LEU A 33 5.58 -5.02 -6.57
CA LEU A 33 5.86 -4.65 -7.96
C LEU A 33 5.40 -3.23 -8.29
N LEU A 34 4.22 -2.80 -7.81
CA LEU A 34 3.73 -1.44 -7.98
C LEU A 34 4.67 -0.42 -7.34
N ALA A 35 5.20 -0.74 -6.15
CA ALA A 35 6.11 0.14 -5.44
C ALA A 35 7.46 0.27 -6.18
N GLU A 36 8.01 -0.85 -6.68
CA GLU A 36 9.24 -0.89 -7.48
C GLU A 36 9.11 -0.06 -8.78
N PHE A 37 8.00 -0.23 -9.51
CA PHE A 37 7.76 0.53 -10.74
C PHE A 37 7.59 2.04 -10.47
N ALA A 38 6.94 2.41 -9.37
CA ALA A 38 6.77 3.81 -9.01
C ALA A 38 8.09 4.49 -8.62
N GLU A 39 8.96 3.79 -7.90
CA GLU A 39 10.29 4.29 -7.57
C GLU A 39 11.15 4.47 -8.83
N SER A 40 11.13 3.49 -9.74
CA SER A 40 11.82 3.55 -11.03
C SER A 40 11.35 4.74 -11.89
N LEU A 41 10.04 4.98 -11.95
CA LEU A 41 9.45 6.07 -12.74
C LEU A 41 9.76 7.46 -12.17
N SER A 42 9.76 7.60 -10.86
CA SER A 42 9.92 8.89 -10.18
C SER A 42 11.37 9.27 -9.89
N GLY A 43 12.30 8.31 -10.00
CA GLY A 43 13.71 8.52 -9.64
C GLY A 43 13.93 8.65 -8.13
N GLY A 44 12.99 8.18 -7.30
CA GLY A 44 13.07 8.28 -5.85
C GLY A 44 11.86 7.70 -5.12
N LYS A 45 11.79 7.93 -3.81
CA LYS A 45 10.68 7.43 -2.97
C LYS A 45 9.35 8.06 -3.40
N THR A 46 8.42 7.23 -3.83
CA THR A 46 7.08 7.63 -4.27
C THR A 46 6.01 6.81 -3.56
N THR A 47 4.83 7.42 -3.43
CA THR A 47 3.61 6.77 -2.95
C THR A 47 2.70 6.47 -4.14
N VAL A 48 2.25 5.23 -4.26
CA VAL A 48 1.20 4.82 -5.20
C VAL A 48 -0.13 4.89 -4.48
N CYS A 49 -1.13 5.50 -5.11
CA CYS A 49 -2.50 5.49 -4.65
C CYS A 49 -3.38 4.75 -5.64
N LEU A 50 -4.06 3.70 -5.18
CA LEU A 50 -5.09 3.01 -5.93
C LEU A 50 -6.44 3.46 -5.35
N GLU A 51 -7.15 4.33 -6.07
CA GLU A 51 -8.43 4.86 -5.64
C GLU A 51 -9.59 4.08 -6.24
N HIS A 52 -10.59 3.81 -5.41
CA HIS A 52 -11.88 3.27 -5.78
C HIS A 52 -12.98 4.09 -5.06
N ASN A 53 -14.20 4.08 -5.58
CA ASN A 53 -15.30 4.94 -5.11
C ASN A 53 -15.53 4.95 -3.58
N GLU A 54 -15.23 3.84 -2.91
CA GLU A 54 -15.44 3.67 -1.47
C GLU A 54 -14.15 3.49 -0.65
N ALA A 55 -13.00 3.34 -1.29
CA ALA A 55 -11.78 2.96 -0.61
C ALA A 55 -10.54 3.31 -1.42
N GLN A 56 -9.41 3.40 -0.75
CA GLN A 56 -8.11 3.61 -1.36
C GLN A 56 -7.08 2.66 -0.76
N VAL A 57 -6.09 2.29 -1.58
CA VAL A 57 -4.87 1.63 -1.13
C VAL A 57 -3.71 2.57 -1.36
N LEU A 58 -3.03 2.94 -0.28
CA LEU A 58 -1.79 3.71 -0.33
C LEU A 58 -0.61 2.75 -0.20
N ILE A 59 0.32 2.77 -1.14
CA ILE A 59 1.50 1.91 -1.15
C ILE A 59 2.73 2.81 -1.14
N GLN A 60 3.65 2.57 -0.21
CA GLN A 60 4.91 3.29 -0.16
C GLN A 60 6.08 2.35 0.13
N GLN A 61 7.13 2.48 -0.66
CA GLN A 61 8.40 1.80 -0.43
C GLN A 61 9.31 2.67 0.45
N THR A 62 9.95 2.01 1.41
CA THR A 62 11.07 2.52 2.20
C THR A 62 12.32 1.70 1.89
N ASP A 63 13.47 2.04 2.46
CA ASP A 63 14.75 1.39 2.15
C ASP A 63 14.76 -0.13 2.40
N LYS A 64 13.81 -0.64 3.20
CA LYS A 64 13.76 -2.06 3.60
C LYS A 64 12.38 -2.70 3.44
N THR A 65 11.32 -1.92 3.43
CA THR A 65 9.95 -2.44 3.48
C THR A 65 9.01 -1.70 2.56
N VAL A 66 8.01 -2.41 2.05
CA VAL A 66 6.86 -1.84 1.35
C VAL A 66 5.67 -1.88 2.29
N VAL A 67 5.02 -0.73 2.50
CA VAL A 67 3.84 -0.62 3.35
C VAL A 67 2.64 -0.33 2.46
N ALA A 68 1.57 -1.11 2.62
CA ALA A 68 0.28 -0.85 2.00
C ALA A 68 -0.79 -0.60 3.05
N VAL A 69 -1.54 0.50 2.91
CA VAL A 69 -2.62 0.89 3.81
C VAL A 69 -3.93 0.86 3.04
N TYR A 70 -4.85 0.00 3.46
CA TYR A 70 -6.22 -0.01 2.97
C TYR A 70 -7.07 0.92 3.85
N ALA A 71 -7.58 1.98 3.23
CA ALA A 71 -8.41 2.98 3.89
C ALA A 71 -9.78 3.03 3.21
N LYS A 72 -10.86 3.01 4.01
CA LYS A 72 -12.24 3.05 3.51
C LYS A 72 -12.89 4.38 3.85
N HIS A 73 -13.68 4.92 2.94
CA HIS A 73 -14.53 6.08 3.21
C HIS A 73 -15.57 5.68 4.25
N VAL A 74 -15.67 6.48 5.30
CA VAL A 74 -16.62 6.33 6.40
C VAL A 74 -17.65 7.42 6.22
N THR A 75 -18.88 7.01 5.90
CA THR A 75 -20.07 7.87 5.88
C THR A 75 -20.44 8.34 7.27
#